data_AF-A0A1C7MFF8-F1
#
_entry.id   AF-A0A1C7MFF8-F1
#
_cell.length_a   1.000
_cell.length_b   1.000
_cell.length_c   1.000
_cell.angle_alpha   90.00
_cell.angle_beta   90.00
_cell.angle_gamma   90.00
#
_symmetry.space_group_name_H-M   'P 1'
#
loop_
_entity.id
_entity.type
_entity.pdbx_description
1 polymer ?
#
loop_
_entity_poly.entity_id
_entity_poly.type
_entity_poly.pdbx_seq_one_letter_code
_entity_poly.pdbx_strand_id
1 'polypeptide(L)'
;MPENTIPHHQRSFLRSLALSTQPILTKLAHGSAPFISTFLLIHLSAPVLANLGGSSLSSQVMILGREYYQTSFGEKYLVLAPLFIHPLSGIFKRLLAPAPARRLSSILSITGYTAVAFVSMHFLVHRTFPADPAPPIFSVGPSELDYEYVKFALSEWPWRSWLGYVGLTACIAWHATEGMKIIWNTWLRKAFGPFNNDPVQDDSLENAQCGYTFKRCMLSREADTAAFLSACRYGWLSGDKCSHERIVKECWTVADRLTKCHLVLAMR
;
A
#
# COMPACT_ATOMS: atom_id res chain seq x y z
N MET A 1 21.64 6.70 32.59
CA MET A 1 21.09 5.58 31.80
C MET A 1 21.97 5.45 30.55
N PRO A 2 22.56 4.28 30.27
CA PRO A 2 23.48 4.13 29.14
C PRO A 2 22.73 4.27 27.81
N GLU A 3 23.22 5.14 26.95
CA GLU A 3 22.73 5.35 25.59
C GLU A 3 23.15 4.15 24.73
N ASN A 4 22.19 3.30 24.35
CA ASN A 4 22.42 2.12 23.54
C ASN A 4 22.72 2.53 22.09
N THR A 5 23.98 2.89 21.79
CA THR A 5 24.41 3.28 20.44
C THR A 5 24.52 2.04 19.54
N ILE A 6 23.52 1.81 18.70
CA ILE A 6 23.57 0.79 17.63
C ILE A 6 24.79 1.07 16.72
N PRO A 7 25.67 0.07 16.49
CA PRO A 7 26.87 0.26 15.68
C PRO A 7 26.57 0.70 14.25
N HIS A 8 27.36 1.64 13.72
CA HIS A 8 27.17 2.28 12.41
C HIS A 8 26.98 1.28 11.25
N HIS A 9 27.70 0.16 11.28
CA HIS A 9 27.62 -0.91 10.28
C HIS A 9 26.23 -1.57 10.18
N GLN A 10 25.51 -1.72 11.31
CA GLN A 10 24.16 -2.29 11.28
C GLN A 10 23.14 -1.36 10.61
N ARG A 11 23.32 -0.04 10.77
CA ARG A 11 22.45 0.96 10.15
C ARG A 11 22.56 0.96 8.62
N SER A 12 23.76 0.77 8.07
CA SER A 12 23.95 0.68 6.62
C SER A 12 23.35 -0.58 6.02
N PHE A 13 23.46 -1.72 6.71
CA PHE A 13 22.87 -2.97 6.23
C PHE A 13 21.34 -2.92 6.18
N LEU A 14 20.69 -2.50 7.27
CA LEU A 14 19.22 -2.40 7.33
C LEU A 14 18.67 -1.41 6.30
N ARG A 15 19.37 -0.28 6.08
CA ARG A 15 19.00 0.68 5.04
C ARG A 15 19.12 0.08 3.65
N SER A 16 20.20 -0.66 3.36
CA SER A 16 20.40 -1.32 2.07
C SER A 16 19.31 -2.37 1.81
N LEU A 17 18.99 -3.19 2.82
CA LEU A 17 17.92 -4.17 2.75
C LEU A 17 16.56 -3.50 2.52
N ALA A 18 16.24 -2.45 3.28
CA ALA A 18 15.02 -1.67 3.11
C ALA A 18 14.90 -1.12 1.68
N LEU A 19 15.94 -0.47 1.15
CA LEU A 19 15.92 0.09 -0.20
C LEU A 19 15.75 -0.99 -1.29
N SER A 20 16.35 -2.16 -1.09
CA SER A 20 16.27 -3.26 -2.06
C SER A 20 14.94 -4.02 -2.04
N THR A 21 14.30 -4.12 -0.86
CA THR A 21 13.07 -4.91 -0.67
C THR A 21 11.79 -4.14 -1.03
N GLN A 22 11.76 -2.82 -0.83
CA GLN A 22 10.57 -2.00 -1.06
C GLN A 22 9.98 -2.10 -2.48
N PRO A 23 10.77 -2.11 -3.57
CA PRO A 23 10.23 -2.29 -4.92
C PRO A 23 9.59 -3.66 -5.11
N ILE A 24 10.18 -4.71 -4.56
CA ILE A 24 9.68 -6.09 -4.65
C ILE A 24 8.34 -6.20 -3.92
N LEU A 25 8.28 -5.74 -2.67
CA LEU A 25 7.06 -5.76 -1.88
C LEU A 25 5.94 -4.91 -2.52
N THR A 26 6.31 -3.81 -3.18
CA THR A 26 5.34 -2.99 -3.92
C THR A 26 4.78 -3.75 -5.13
N LYS A 27 5.63 -4.42 -5.90
CA LYS A 27 5.18 -5.27 -7.02
C LYS A 27 4.31 -6.42 -6.55
N LEU A 28 4.64 -7.06 -5.42
CA LEU A 28 3.82 -8.13 -4.84
C LEU A 28 2.44 -7.62 -4.39
N ALA A 29 2.38 -6.50 -3.67
CA ALA A 29 1.13 -5.90 -3.24
C ALA A 29 0.26 -5.45 -4.43
N HIS A 30 0.87 -4.79 -5.42
CA HIS A 30 0.15 -4.30 -6.60
C HIS A 30 -0.24 -5.44 -7.55
N GLY A 31 0.62 -6.44 -7.73
CA GLY A 31 0.39 -7.58 -8.62
C GLY A 31 -0.65 -8.57 -8.09
N SER A 32 -0.82 -8.67 -6.77
CA SER A 32 -1.89 -9.47 -6.15
C SER A 32 -3.27 -8.79 -6.21
N ALA A 33 -3.33 -7.47 -6.33
CA ALA A 33 -4.58 -6.72 -6.28
C ALA A 33 -5.58 -7.07 -7.42
N PRO A 34 -5.18 -7.27 -8.68
CA PRO A 34 -6.08 -7.73 -9.74
C PRO A 34 -6.75 -9.08 -9.45
N PHE A 35 -6.01 -10.04 -8.88
CA PHE A 35 -6.58 -11.35 -8.53
C PHE A 35 -7.65 -11.22 -7.44
N ILE A 36 -7.35 -10.45 -6.40
CA ILE A 36 -8.31 -10.13 -5.34
C ILE A 36 -9.54 -9.41 -5.93
N SER A 37 -9.33 -8.46 -6.83
CA SER A 37 -10.42 -7.70 -7.47
C SER A 37 -11.33 -8.61 -8.31
N THR A 38 -10.76 -9.49 -9.13
CA THR A 38 -11.53 -10.46 -9.91
C THR A 38 -12.31 -11.41 -9.02
N PHE A 39 -11.67 -11.93 -7.96
CA PHE A 39 -12.35 -12.75 -6.96
C PHE A 39 -13.54 -12.00 -6.34
N LEU A 40 -13.34 -10.76 -5.90
CA LEU A 40 -14.39 -9.95 -5.30
C LEU A 40 -15.54 -9.66 -6.25
N LEU A 41 -15.27 -9.38 -7.54
CA LEU A 41 -16.31 -9.15 -8.54
C LEU A 41 -17.21 -10.37 -8.69
N ILE A 42 -16.62 -11.56 -8.80
CA ILE A 42 -17.37 -12.81 -8.93
C ILE A 42 -18.08 -13.13 -7.62
N HIS A 43 -17.40 -13.02 -6.49
CA HIS A 43 -17.93 -13.37 -5.17
C HIS A 43 -19.10 -12.46 -4.74
N LEU A 44 -19.01 -11.15 -5.00
CA LEU A 44 -20.07 -10.20 -4.66
C LEU A 44 -21.25 -10.22 -5.65
N SER A 45 -21.10 -10.86 -6.81
CA SER A 45 -22.20 -10.94 -7.78
C SER A 45 -23.40 -11.73 -7.23
N ALA A 46 -23.17 -12.82 -6.50
CA ALA A 46 -24.23 -13.62 -5.89
C ALA A 46 -25.12 -12.82 -4.91
N PRO A 47 -24.57 -12.19 -3.85
CA PRO A 47 -25.39 -11.42 -2.92
C PRO A 47 -26.05 -10.19 -3.58
N VAL A 48 -25.46 -9.61 -4.63
CA VAL A 48 -26.12 -8.54 -5.40
C VAL A 48 -27.34 -9.08 -6.13
N LEU A 49 -27.20 -10.20 -6.84
CA LEU A 49 -28.28 -10.82 -7.62
C LEU A 49 -29.41 -11.41 -6.75
N ALA A 50 -29.17 -11.63 -5.46
CA ALA A 50 -30.24 -11.94 -4.51
C ALA A 50 -31.35 -10.88 -4.47
N ASN A 51 -31.03 -9.61 -4.73
CA ASN A 51 -32.01 -8.52 -4.80
C ASN A 51 -32.91 -8.56 -6.06
N LEU A 52 -32.52 -9.33 -7.08
CA LEU A 52 -33.25 -9.44 -8.35
C LEU A 52 -34.01 -10.76 -8.46
N GLY A 53 -33.36 -11.87 -8.13
CA GLY A 53 -33.92 -13.21 -8.31
C GLY A 53 -34.05 -14.03 -7.03
N GLY A 54 -33.96 -13.38 -5.87
CA GLY A 54 -34.06 -14.03 -4.56
C GLY A 54 -32.90 -15.00 -4.29
N SER A 55 -33.10 -15.88 -3.31
CA SER A 55 -32.08 -16.86 -2.91
C SER A 55 -31.76 -17.87 -4.01
N SER A 56 -32.73 -18.26 -4.84
CA SER A 56 -32.52 -19.23 -5.93
C SER A 56 -31.49 -18.72 -6.95
N LEU A 57 -31.60 -17.46 -7.40
CA LEU A 57 -30.64 -16.90 -8.36
C LEU A 57 -29.26 -16.73 -7.71
N SER A 58 -29.23 -16.28 -6.45
CA SER A 58 -27.97 -16.13 -5.72
C SER A 58 -27.24 -17.48 -5.56
N SER A 59 -27.95 -18.55 -5.17
CA SER A 59 -27.37 -19.89 -5.06
C SER A 59 -26.83 -20.40 -6.40
N GLN A 60 -27.52 -20.16 -7.52
CA GLN A 60 -27.01 -20.52 -8.86
C GLN A 60 -25.70 -19.79 -9.19
N VAL A 61 -25.64 -18.49 -8.89
CA VAL A 61 -24.44 -17.68 -9.14
C VAL A 61 -23.29 -18.10 -8.22
N MET A 62 -23.58 -18.44 -6.97
CA MET A 62 -22.57 -19.01 -6.06
C MET A 62 -21.97 -20.29 -6.64
N ILE A 63 -22.80 -21.21 -7.17
CA ILE A 63 -22.31 -22.44 -7.82
C ILE A 63 -21.37 -22.12 -8.98
N LEU A 64 -21.70 -21.16 -9.85
CA LEU A 64 -20.81 -20.73 -10.92
C LEU A 64 -19.48 -20.16 -10.38
N GLY A 65 -19.53 -19.38 -9.30
CA GLY A 65 -18.34 -18.88 -8.62
C GLY A 65 -17.44 -20.00 -8.10
N ARG A 66 -18.02 -21.08 -7.56
CA ARG A 66 -17.27 -22.25 -7.07
C ARG A 66 -16.46 -22.90 -8.19
N GLU A 67 -17.05 -23.09 -9.37
CA GLU A 67 -16.33 -23.67 -10.51
C GLU A 67 -15.18 -22.79 -10.98
N TYR A 68 -15.32 -21.47 -10.86
CA TYR A 68 -14.28 -20.55 -11.29
C TYR A 68 -13.08 -20.49 -10.33
N TYR A 69 -13.32 -20.36 -9.01
CA TYR A 69 -12.24 -20.08 -8.06
C TYR A 69 -12.08 -21.09 -6.91
N GLN A 70 -13.00 -22.05 -6.71
CA GLN A 70 -12.87 -23.09 -5.67
C GLN A 70 -12.28 -24.41 -6.18
N THR A 71 -11.59 -24.40 -7.31
CA THR A 71 -10.81 -25.56 -7.76
C THR A 71 -9.58 -25.77 -6.88
N SER A 72 -9.00 -26.97 -6.89
CA SER A 72 -7.79 -27.30 -6.11
C SER A 72 -6.61 -26.35 -6.39
N PHE A 73 -6.54 -25.81 -7.60
CA PHE A 73 -5.60 -24.79 -8.02
C PHE A 73 -6.11 -23.37 -7.72
N GLY A 74 -7.34 -23.05 -8.14
CA GLY A 74 -7.92 -21.71 -8.04
C GLY A 74 -7.99 -21.20 -6.61
N GLU A 75 -8.44 -22.04 -5.67
CA GLU A 75 -8.61 -21.63 -4.28
C GLU A 75 -7.26 -21.27 -3.66
N LYS A 76 -6.26 -22.14 -3.86
CA LYS A 76 -4.92 -21.97 -3.27
C LYS A 76 -4.17 -20.80 -3.89
N TYR A 77 -4.11 -20.74 -5.21
CA TYR A 77 -3.18 -19.85 -5.92
C TYR A 77 -3.81 -18.56 -6.43
N LEU A 78 -5.11 -18.57 -6.74
CA LEU A 78 -5.80 -17.39 -7.28
C LEU A 78 -6.61 -16.62 -6.22
N VAL A 79 -6.95 -17.26 -5.10
CA VAL A 79 -7.70 -16.63 -4.01
C VAL A 79 -6.83 -16.47 -2.76
N LEU A 80 -6.41 -17.58 -2.13
CA LEU A 80 -5.72 -17.54 -0.84
C LEU A 80 -4.32 -16.93 -0.92
N ALA A 81 -3.51 -17.30 -1.93
CA ALA A 81 -2.17 -16.73 -2.07
C ALA A 81 -2.19 -15.20 -2.27
N PRO A 82 -3.01 -14.62 -3.17
CA PRO A 82 -3.15 -13.17 -3.27
C PRO A 82 -3.66 -12.52 -1.98
N LEU A 83 -4.70 -13.08 -1.34
CA LEU A 83 -5.25 -12.59 -0.08
C LEU A 83 -4.23 -12.61 1.07
N PHE A 84 -3.24 -13.50 1.02
CA PHE A 84 -2.16 -13.56 2.00
C PHE A 84 -1.00 -12.62 1.64
N ILE A 85 -0.51 -12.69 0.40
CA ILE A 85 0.64 -11.92 -0.09
C ILE A 85 0.36 -10.41 -0.02
N HIS A 86 -0.86 -9.98 -0.35
CA HIS A 86 -1.24 -8.57 -0.39
C HIS A 86 -1.07 -7.85 0.96
N PRO A 87 -1.77 -8.24 2.04
CA PRO A 87 -1.63 -7.58 3.34
C PRO A 87 -0.24 -7.80 3.95
N LEU A 88 0.37 -8.97 3.75
CA LEU A 88 1.71 -9.26 4.28
C LEU A 88 2.76 -8.34 3.65
N SER A 89 2.67 -8.11 2.34
CA SER A 89 3.53 -7.14 1.64
C SER A 89 3.32 -5.73 2.18
N GLY A 90 2.07 -5.33 2.45
CA GLY A 90 1.76 -4.04 3.07
C GLY A 90 2.37 -3.86 4.47
N ILE A 91 2.29 -4.91 5.30
CA ILE A 91 2.90 -4.93 6.65
C ILE A 91 4.42 -4.85 6.55
N PHE A 92 5.06 -5.67 5.71
CA PHE A 92 6.51 -5.62 5.55
C PHE A 92 7.01 -4.31 4.96
N LYS A 93 6.27 -3.70 4.03
CA LYS A 93 6.61 -2.35 3.52
C LYS A 93 6.65 -1.33 4.64
N ARG A 94 5.71 -1.40 5.58
CA ARG A 94 5.66 -0.51 6.74
C ARG A 94 6.83 -0.77 7.70
N LEU A 95 7.11 -2.03 8.02
CA LEU A 95 8.17 -2.43 8.95
C LEU A 95 9.58 -2.13 8.42
N LEU A 96 9.78 -2.30 7.11
CA LEU A 96 11.06 -2.10 6.43
C LEU A 96 11.17 -0.72 5.76
N ALA A 97 10.31 0.24 6.11
CA ALA A 97 10.33 1.55 5.48
C ALA A 97 11.55 2.35 5.96
N PRO A 98 12.40 2.89 5.05
CA PRO A 98 13.54 3.73 5.44
C PRO A 98 13.10 5.13 5.91
N ALA A 99 11.83 5.48 5.70
CA ALA A 99 11.21 6.74 6.07
C ALA A 99 9.86 6.44 6.76
N PRO A 100 9.26 7.41 7.48
CA PRO A 100 7.97 7.22 8.13
C PRO A 100 6.93 6.69 7.14
N ALA A 101 6.42 5.49 7.40
CA ALA A 101 5.35 4.90 6.61
C ALA A 101 4.06 5.72 6.73
N ARG A 102 3.14 5.56 5.78
CA ARG A 102 1.81 6.21 5.79
C ARG A 102 1.15 6.07 7.17
N ARG A 103 0.57 7.15 7.70
CA ARG A 103 -0.08 7.15 9.03
C ARG A 103 -1.07 5.98 9.17
N LEU A 104 -1.07 5.31 10.33
CA LEU A 104 -2.02 4.23 10.62
C LEU A 104 -3.47 4.71 10.63
N SER A 105 -3.69 5.98 10.95
CA SER A 105 -4.99 6.64 10.87
C SER A 105 -5.44 6.99 9.45
N SER A 106 -4.61 6.74 8.42
CA SER A 106 -5.08 6.90 7.05
C SER A 106 -6.17 5.90 6.74
N ILE A 107 -7.17 6.34 5.98
CA ILE A 107 -8.30 5.52 5.54
C ILE A 107 -7.83 4.19 4.93
N LEU A 108 -6.85 4.20 4.03
CA LEU A 108 -6.33 2.97 3.42
C LEU A 108 -5.76 2.00 4.47
N SER A 109 -5.09 2.51 5.51
CA SER A 109 -4.51 1.66 6.56
C SER A 109 -5.60 1.11 7.47
N ILE A 110 -6.52 1.95 7.95
CA ILE A 110 -7.65 1.54 8.80
C ILE A 110 -8.44 0.44 8.09
N THR A 111 -8.94 0.74 6.88
CA THR A 111 -9.73 -0.21 6.08
C THR A 111 -8.96 -1.49 5.76
N GLY A 112 -7.65 -1.41 5.53
CA GLY A 112 -6.81 -2.58 5.26
C GLY A 112 -6.68 -3.52 6.45
N TYR A 113 -6.34 -2.99 7.63
CA TYR A 113 -6.25 -3.81 8.85
C TYR A 113 -7.61 -4.36 9.28
N THR A 114 -8.66 -3.53 9.19
CA THR A 114 -10.02 -3.96 9.48
C THR A 114 -10.50 -5.03 8.50
N ALA A 115 -10.18 -4.91 7.21
CA ALA A 115 -10.49 -5.93 6.21
C ALA A 115 -9.78 -7.26 6.49
N VAL A 116 -8.51 -7.27 6.92
CA VAL A 116 -7.82 -8.50 7.32
C VAL A 116 -8.57 -9.24 8.43
N ALA A 117 -9.05 -8.50 9.44
CA ALA A 117 -9.85 -9.08 10.53
C ALA A 117 -11.19 -9.66 10.03
N PHE A 118 -11.96 -8.88 9.26
CA PHE A 118 -13.25 -9.35 8.74
C PHE A 118 -13.12 -10.49 7.74
N VAL A 119 -12.13 -10.46 6.84
CA VAL A 119 -11.88 -11.56 5.88
C VAL A 119 -11.51 -12.84 6.61
N SER A 120 -10.68 -12.75 7.66
CA SER A 120 -10.33 -13.92 8.47
C SER A 120 -11.57 -14.52 9.15
N MET A 121 -12.41 -13.67 9.76
CA MET A 121 -13.66 -14.13 10.37
C MET A 121 -14.63 -14.71 9.33
N HIS A 122 -14.79 -14.06 8.18
CA HIS A 122 -15.62 -14.52 7.08
C HIS A 122 -15.16 -15.89 6.55
N PHE A 123 -13.85 -16.07 6.36
CA PHE A 123 -13.29 -17.35 5.94
C PHE A 123 -13.56 -18.45 6.98
N LEU A 124 -13.37 -18.17 8.27
CA LEU A 124 -13.65 -19.15 9.32
C LEU A 124 -15.12 -19.57 9.32
N VAL A 125 -16.04 -18.61 9.26
CA VAL A 125 -17.49 -18.87 9.31
C VAL A 125 -18.01 -19.56 8.06
N HIS A 126 -17.53 -19.18 6.87
CA HIS A 126 -18.07 -19.68 5.60
C HIS A 126 -17.27 -20.82 4.98
N ARG A 127 -16.11 -21.16 5.54
CA ARG A 127 -15.24 -22.21 5.00
C ARG A 127 -14.78 -23.21 6.04
N THR A 128 -14.22 -22.75 7.15
CA THR A 128 -13.56 -23.64 8.12
C THR A 128 -14.54 -24.34 9.05
N PHE A 129 -15.39 -23.59 9.76
CA PHE A 129 -16.28 -24.17 10.75
C PHE A 129 -17.34 -25.10 10.17
N PRO A 130 -17.99 -24.79 9.03
CA PRO A 130 -18.98 -25.71 8.48
C PRO A 130 -18.37 -27.00 7.90
N ALA A 131 -17.06 -27.01 7.63
CA ALA A 131 -16.35 -28.18 7.12
C ALA A 131 -15.71 -29.02 8.24
N ASP A 132 -15.84 -28.61 9.51
CA ASP A 132 -15.26 -29.32 10.65
C ASP A 132 -16.03 -30.63 10.92
N PRO A 133 -15.37 -31.80 10.87
CA PRO A 133 -16.01 -33.08 11.18
C PRO A 133 -16.14 -33.36 12.68
N ALA A 134 -15.68 -32.46 13.57
CA ALA A 134 -15.76 -32.66 15.01
C ALA A 134 -17.23 -32.75 15.51
N PRO A 135 -17.53 -33.63 16.48
CA PRO A 135 -18.87 -33.73 17.06
C PRO A 135 -19.32 -32.44 17.78
N PRO A 136 -20.62 -32.08 17.74
CA PRO A 136 -21.68 -32.71 16.95
C PRO A 136 -21.47 -32.53 15.44
N ILE A 137 -21.52 -33.63 14.67
CA ILE A 137 -21.15 -33.64 13.26
C ILE A 137 -22.17 -32.83 12.46
N PHE A 138 -21.79 -31.60 12.10
CA PHE A 138 -22.51 -30.73 11.18
C PHE A 138 -21.65 -30.42 9.94
N SER A 139 -20.72 -31.31 9.60
CA SER A 139 -19.84 -31.13 8.44
C SER A 139 -20.67 -31.13 7.17
N VAL A 140 -20.91 -29.95 6.62
CA VAL A 140 -21.59 -29.78 5.35
C VAL A 140 -20.55 -29.63 4.25
N GLY A 141 -20.81 -30.28 3.12
CA GLY A 141 -19.93 -30.17 1.96
C GLY A 141 -19.88 -28.74 1.44
N PRO A 142 -18.82 -28.32 0.72
CA PRO A 142 -18.79 -27.01 0.06
C PRO A 142 -19.97 -26.78 -0.89
N SER A 143 -20.57 -27.83 -1.42
CA SER A 143 -21.77 -27.83 -2.26
C SER A 143 -23.06 -27.50 -1.50
N GLU A 144 -23.11 -27.75 -0.20
CA GLU A 144 -24.28 -27.54 0.67
C GLU A 144 -24.31 -26.14 1.30
N LEU A 145 -23.18 -25.41 1.27
CA LEU A 145 -23.08 -24.01 1.69
C LEU A 145 -23.53 -23.06 0.57
N ASP A 146 -24.83 -22.90 0.39
CA ASP A 146 -25.39 -21.98 -0.60
C ASP A 146 -25.92 -20.67 0.04
N TYR A 147 -26.73 -19.90 -0.70
CA TYR A 147 -27.25 -18.65 -0.17
C TYR A 147 -28.30 -18.84 0.94
N GLU A 148 -28.92 -20.01 1.07
CA GLU A 148 -29.84 -20.28 2.19
C GLU A 148 -29.08 -20.32 3.53
N TYR A 149 -27.81 -20.75 3.54
CA TYR A 149 -26.96 -20.64 4.75
C TYR A 149 -26.77 -19.18 5.18
N VAL A 150 -26.52 -18.28 4.22
CA VAL A 150 -26.38 -16.83 4.48
C VAL A 150 -27.70 -16.24 4.99
N LYS A 151 -28.81 -16.62 4.37
CA LYS A 151 -30.15 -16.19 4.78
C LYS A 151 -30.51 -16.67 6.18
N PHE A 152 -30.20 -17.93 6.51
CA PHE A 152 -30.35 -18.47 7.86
C PHE A 152 -29.54 -17.66 8.89
N ALA A 153 -28.27 -17.36 8.60
CA ALA A 153 -27.44 -16.56 9.51
C ALA A 153 -27.98 -15.13 9.69
N LEU A 154 -28.56 -14.53 8.65
CA LEU A 154 -29.21 -13.23 8.72
C LEU A 154 -30.54 -13.26 9.50
N SER A 155 -31.28 -14.37 9.47
CA SER A 155 -32.52 -14.51 10.25
C SER A 155 -32.26 -14.83 11.71
N GLU A 156 -31.31 -15.71 12.00
CA GLU A 156 -31.02 -16.18 13.35
C GLU A 156 -30.18 -15.17 14.16
N TRP A 157 -29.19 -14.54 13.51
CA TRP A 157 -28.31 -13.55 14.16
C TRP A 157 -28.27 -12.22 13.40
N PRO A 158 -29.40 -11.51 13.28
CA PRO A 158 -29.56 -10.40 12.35
C PRO A 158 -28.52 -9.30 12.54
N TRP A 159 -28.27 -8.86 13.77
CA TRP A 159 -27.32 -7.77 14.01
C TRP A 159 -25.85 -8.21 13.81
N ARG A 160 -25.49 -9.45 14.17
CA ARG A 160 -24.12 -9.98 14.01
C ARG A 160 -23.79 -10.16 12.54
N SER A 161 -24.68 -10.83 11.83
CA SER A 161 -24.54 -11.11 10.40
C SER A 161 -24.60 -9.82 9.59
N TRP A 162 -25.52 -8.90 9.92
CA TRP A 162 -25.58 -7.59 9.26
C TRP A 162 -24.29 -6.79 9.47
N LEU A 163 -23.81 -6.64 10.71
CA LEU A 163 -22.55 -5.93 10.98
C LEU A 163 -21.37 -6.59 10.28
N GLY A 164 -21.32 -7.92 10.27
CA GLY A 164 -20.27 -8.69 9.60
C GLY A 164 -20.25 -8.45 8.10
N TYR A 165 -21.39 -8.61 7.42
CA TYR A 165 -21.48 -8.44 5.97
C TYR A 165 -21.35 -6.99 5.54
N VAL A 166 -22.11 -6.07 6.13
CA VAL A 166 -22.04 -4.64 5.78
C VAL A 166 -20.65 -4.08 6.11
N GLY A 167 -20.11 -4.41 7.29
CA GLY A 167 -18.78 -3.99 7.71
C GLY A 167 -17.68 -4.48 6.77
N LEU A 168 -17.68 -5.77 6.43
CA LEU A 168 -16.71 -6.36 5.50
C LEU A 168 -16.82 -5.71 4.10
N THR A 169 -18.02 -5.63 3.53
CA THR A 169 -18.23 -5.06 2.20
C THR A 169 -17.82 -3.60 2.15
N ALA A 170 -18.22 -2.79 3.13
CA ALA A 170 -17.84 -1.38 3.20
C ALA A 170 -16.32 -1.20 3.34
N CYS A 171 -15.67 -1.99 4.22
CA CYS A 171 -14.22 -1.92 4.39
C CYS A 171 -13.47 -2.29 3.11
N ILE A 172 -13.86 -3.36 2.43
CA ILE A 172 -13.25 -3.78 1.16
C ILE A 172 -13.47 -2.73 0.08
N ALA A 173 -14.70 -2.23 -0.08
CA ALA A 173 -15.01 -1.23 -1.11
C ALA A 173 -14.17 0.04 -0.90
N TRP A 174 -14.09 0.53 0.33
CA TRP A 174 -13.32 1.73 0.65
C TRP A 174 -11.80 1.51 0.55
N HIS A 175 -11.31 0.31 0.91
CA HIS A 175 -9.91 -0.05 0.70
C HIS A 175 -9.57 -0.09 -0.80
N ALA A 176 -10.46 -0.68 -1.61
CA ALA A 176 -10.29 -0.80 -3.05
C ALA A 176 -10.28 0.57 -3.75
N THR A 177 -11.15 1.51 -3.36
CA THR A 177 -11.17 2.86 -3.96
C THR A 177 -9.88 3.63 -3.67
N GLU A 178 -9.40 3.62 -2.42
CA GLU A 178 -8.13 4.25 -2.05
C GLU A 178 -6.92 3.54 -2.68
N GLY A 179 -6.96 2.21 -2.77
CA GLY A 179 -5.95 1.41 -3.44
C GLY A 179 -5.88 1.68 -4.94
N MET A 180 -7.04 1.83 -5.59
CA MET A 180 -7.14 2.12 -7.02
C MET A 180 -6.47 3.45 -7.36
N LYS A 181 -6.64 4.49 -6.54
CA LYS A 181 -5.92 5.77 -6.72
C LYS A 181 -4.39 5.58 -6.76
N ILE A 182 -3.86 4.68 -5.91
CA ILE A 182 -2.42 4.37 -5.90
C ILE A 182 -2.02 3.62 -7.17
N ILE A 183 -2.76 2.56 -7.54
CA ILE A 183 -2.48 1.77 -8.74
C ILE A 183 -2.54 2.66 -9.99
N TRP A 184 -3.56 3.51 -10.09
CA TRP A 184 -3.74 4.45 -11.18
C TRP A 184 -2.53 5.37 -11.33
N ASN A 185 -2.16 6.06 -10.24
CA ASN A 185 -1.05 7.01 -10.26
C ASN A 185 0.32 6.36 -10.47
N THR A 186 0.46 5.09 -10.07
CA THR A 186 1.73 4.35 -10.22
C THR A 186 1.91 3.79 -11.63
N TRP A 187 0.85 3.21 -12.22
CA TRP A 187 0.96 2.37 -13.42
C TRP A 187 0.17 2.90 -14.61
N LEU A 188 -1.03 3.44 -14.39
CA LEU A 188 -1.98 3.75 -15.46
C LEU A 188 -1.90 5.21 -15.91
N ARG A 189 -1.43 6.12 -15.05
CA ARG A 189 -1.38 7.56 -15.33
C ARG A 189 -0.64 7.90 -16.62
N LYS A 190 0.44 7.18 -16.95
CA LYS A 190 1.20 7.42 -18.19
C LYS A 190 0.40 7.06 -19.45
N ALA A 191 -0.47 6.06 -19.37
CA ALA A 191 -1.25 5.58 -20.50
C ALA A 191 -2.60 6.30 -20.63
N PHE A 192 -3.22 6.69 -19.51
CA PHE A 192 -4.60 7.19 -19.47
C PHE A 192 -4.76 8.60 -18.89
N GLY A 193 -3.68 9.26 -18.47
CA GLY A 193 -3.74 10.57 -17.83
C GLY A 193 -4.04 10.53 -16.33
N PRO A 194 -4.10 11.69 -15.65
CA PRO A 194 -4.44 11.77 -14.23
C PRO A 194 -5.89 11.31 -13.97
N PHE A 195 -6.13 10.70 -12.79
CA PHE A 195 -7.45 10.13 -12.45
C PHE A 195 -8.55 11.18 -12.34
N ASN A 196 -8.19 12.40 -11.92
CA ASN A 196 -9.07 13.56 -11.90
C ASN A 196 -8.53 14.59 -12.89
N ASN A 197 -9.43 15.38 -13.47
CA ASN A 197 -9.10 16.63 -14.17
C ASN A 197 -8.62 17.72 -13.21
N ASP A 198 -8.12 17.36 -12.03
CA ASP A 198 -7.42 18.32 -11.18
C ASP A 198 -6.28 18.87 -12.04
N PRO A 199 -6.23 20.20 -12.27
CA PRO A 199 -5.21 20.80 -13.11
C PRO A 199 -3.87 20.26 -12.62
N VAL A 200 -3.12 19.67 -13.54
CA VAL A 200 -1.83 19.06 -13.26
C VAL A 200 -0.98 20.13 -12.58
N GLN A 201 -0.87 20.06 -11.27
CA GLN A 201 0.15 20.79 -10.54
C GLN A 201 1.43 20.04 -10.88
N ASP A 202 2.13 20.54 -11.89
CA ASP A 202 3.32 19.93 -12.47
C ASP A 202 4.52 20.11 -11.53
N ASP A 203 4.44 19.46 -10.37
CA ASP A 203 5.55 19.33 -9.44
C ASP A 203 6.69 18.50 -10.06
N SER A 204 6.46 17.84 -11.20
CA SER A 204 7.49 17.11 -11.95
C SER A 204 8.41 18.03 -12.74
N LEU A 205 7.90 19.15 -13.29
CA LEU A 205 8.74 20.21 -13.84
C LEU A 205 9.47 20.95 -12.72
N GLU A 206 8.80 21.26 -11.61
CA GLU A 206 9.44 21.98 -10.48
C GLU A 206 10.56 21.15 -9.82
N ASN A 207 10.35 19.84 -9.62
CA ASN A 207 11.40 18.94 -9.09
C ASN A 207 12.48 18.58 -10.13
N ALA A 208 12.14 18.49 -11.42
CA ALA A 208 13.15 18.32 -12.46
C ALA A 208 14.06 19.56 -12.56
N GLN A 209 13.48 20.77 -12.53
CA GLN A 209 14.23 22.04 -12.51
C GLN A 209 15.17 22.10 -11.30
N CYS A 210 14.71 21.69 -10.11
CA CYS A 210 15.53 21.66 -8.90
C CYS A 210 16.65 20.59 -8.96
N GLY A 211 16.37 19.41 -9.53
CA GLY A 211 17.35 18.32 -9.68
C GLY A 211 18.44 18.61 -10.72
N TYR A 212 18.10 19.24 -11.85
CA TYR A 212 19.08 19.66 -12.87
C TYR A 212 20.00 20.77 -12.36
N THR A 213 19.47 21.72 -11.60
CA THR A 213 20.25 22.84 -11.05
C THR A 213 21.27 22.35 -10.01
N PHE A 214 20.88 21.41 -9.14
CA PHE A 214 21.78 20.84 -8.13
C PHE A 214 22.88 19.95 -8.76
N LYS A 215 22.53 19.12 -9.74
CA LYS A 215 23.50 18.25 -10.44
C LYS A 215 24.52 19.06 -11.26
N ARG A 216 24.12 20.21 -11.82
CA ARG A 216 25.02 21.15 -12.50
C ARG A 216 25.95 21.88 -11.52
N CYS A 217 25.48 22.14 -10.30
CA CYS A 217 26.30 22.73 -9.23
C CYS A 217 27.36 21.76 -8.69
N MET A 218 27.02 20.47 -8.52
CA MET A 218 27.98 19.44 -8.07
C MET A 218 29.03 19.04 -9.12
N LEU A 219 28.69 19.09 -10.41
CA LEU A 219 29.62 18.74 -11.49
C LEU A 219 30.59 19.88 -11.85
N SER A 220 30.35 21.09 -11.35
CA SER A 220 31.26 22.23 -11.49
C SER A 220 32.29 22.23 -10.35
N ARG A 221 33.18 21.23 -10.32
CA ARG A 221 34.26 21.11 -9.31
C ARG A 221 35.37 22.18 -9.43
N GLU A 222 35.31 23.04 -10.43
CA GLU A 222 36.36 24.04 -10.72
C GLU A 222 35.86 25.49 -10.72
N ALA A 223 34.58 25.75 -10.40
CA ALA A 223 34.12 27.13 -10.31
C ALA A 223 34.53 27.75 -8.98
N ASP A 224 35.32 28.81 -9.07
CA ASP A 224 35.71 29.71 -7.99
C ASP A 224 34.65 29.84 -6.90
N THR A 225 35.09 29.78 -5.63
CA THR A 225 34.27 29.98 -4.44
C THR A 225 33.40 31.24 -4.51
N ALA A 226 33.86 32.26 -5.25
CA ALA A 226 33.12 33.49 -5.53
C ALA A 226 31.87 33.29 -6.43
N ALA A 227 31.94 32.40 -7.43
CA ALA A 227 30.82 32.08 -8.31
C ALA A 227 29.72 31.29 -7.58
N PHE A 228 30.11 30.39 -6.66
CA PHE A 228 29.16 29.66 -5.81
C PHE A 228 28.39 30.60 -4.86
N LEU A 229 29.09 31.55 -4.23
CA LEU A 229 28.48 32.57 -3.37
C LEU A 229 27.59 33.55 -4.16
N SER A 230 27.98 33.91 -5.38
CA SER A 230 27.16 34.75 -6.28
C SER A 230 25.88 34.01 -6.71
N ALA A 231 25.97 32.74 -7.10
CA ALA A 231 24.79 31.93 -7.47
C ALA A 231 23.81 31.73 -6.30
N CYS A 232 24.32 31.51 -5.08
CA CYS A 232 23.48 31.48 -3.88
C CYS A 232 22.81 32.83 -3.59
N ARG A 233 23.50 33.94 -3.88
CA ARG A 233 22.95 35.30 -3.69
C ARG A 233 21.86 35.64 -4.70
N TYR A 234 21.99 35.19 -5.95
CA TYR A 234 20.96 35.39 -6.98
C TYR A 234 19.72 34.51 -6.77
N GLY A 235 19.88 33.27 -6.29
CA GLY A 235 18.74 32.42 -5.90
C GLY A 235 17.95 32.94 -4.69
N TRP A 236 18.54 33.85 -3.90
CA TRP A 236 17.88 34.50 -2.76
C TRP A 236 16.93 35.64 -3.19
N LEU A 237 17.12 36.19 -4.39
CA LEU A 237 16.33 37.32 -4.91
C LEU A 237 15.13 36.89 -5.79
N SER A 238 15.04 35.62 -6.22
CA SER A 238 13.94 35.15 -7.08
C SER A 238 12.63 34.83 -6.34
N GLY A 239 12.61 34.83 -5.01
CA GLY A 239 11.37 34.59 -4.23
C GLY A 239 10.87 33.14 -4.25
N ASP A 240 11.65 32.19 -4.76
CA ASP A 240 11.26 30.78 -4.80
C ASP A 240 11.32 30.13 -3.41
N LYS A 241 10.15 29.86 -2.85
CA LYS A 241 9.95 29.28 -1.51
C LYS A 241 10.52 27.87 -1.34
N CYS A 242 10.91 27.20 -2.43
CA CYS A 242 11.42 25.83 -2.40
C CYS A 242 12.87 25.72 -1.87
N SER A 243 13.59 26.85 -1.74
CA SER A 243 15.05 26.85 -1.58
C SER A 243 15.53 27.04 -0.14
N HIS A 244 14.77 27.69 0.74
CA HIS A 244 15.37 28.29 1.95
C HIS A 244 15.81 27.28 3.00
N GLU A 245 14.95 26.35 3.45
CA GLU A 245 15.32 25.45 4.55
C GLU A 245 16.30 24.34 4.14
N ARG A 246 16.22 23.86 2.88
CA ARG A 246 17.04 22.74 2.43
C ARG A 246 18.42 23.19 1.96
N ILE A 247 18.53 24.34 1.30
CA ILE A 247 19.83 24.93 0.91
C ILE A 247 20.58 25.42 2.14
N VAL A 248 19.92 26.04 3.12
CA VAL A 248 20.60 26.50 4.34
C VAL A 248 21.21 25.33 5.11
N LYS A 249 20.50 24.20 5.24
CA LYS A 249 21.03 23.00 5.92
C LYS A 249 22.21 22.37 5.18
N GLU A 250 22.14 22.23 3.86
CA GLU A 250 23.22 21.59 3.10
C GLU A 250 24.44 22.53 2.92
N CYS A 251 24.24 23.83 2.70
CA CYS A 251 25.33 24.81 2.64
C CYS A 251 26.05 24.96 3.98
N TRP A 252 25.34 24.92 5.12
CA TRP A 252 25.99 24.90 6.44
C TRP A 252 26.87 23.66 6.64
N THR A 253 26.41 22.50 6.16
CA THR A 253 27.16 21.25 6.33
C THR A 253 28.42 21.21 5.46
N VAL A 254 28.41 21.86 4.29
CA VAL A 254 29.57 22.00 3.41
C VAL A 254 30.54 23.07 3.93
N ALA A 255 30.01 24.21 4.39
CA ALA A 255 30.83 25.25 5.03
C ALA A 255 31.57 24.71 6.26
N ASP A 256 30.89 23.98 7.14
CA ASP A 256 31.51 23.40 8.34
C ASP A 256 32.62 22.37 8.01
N ARG A 257 32.51 21.64 6.89
CA ARG A 257 33.58 20.74 6.40
C ARG A 257 34.75 21.50 5.79
N LEU A 258 34.49 22.60 5.06
CA LEU A 258 35.55 23.42 4.48
C LEU A 258 36.33 24.19 5.55
N THR A 259 35.66 24.71 6.59
CA THR A 259 36.33 25.35 7.72
C THR A 259 37.22 24.36 8.48
N LYS A 260 36.76 23.10 8.64
CA LYS A 260 37.57 22.03 9.25
C LYS A 260 38.76 21.60 8.37
N CYS A 261 38.61 21.57 7.05
CA CYS A 261 39.73 21.29 6.14
C CYS A 261 40.79 22.42 6.11
N HIS A 262 40.38 23.69 6.16
CA HIS A 262 41.31 24.81 6.24
C HIS A 262 42.02 24.88 7.61
N LEU A 263 41.36 24.50 8.71
CA LEU A 263 42.01 24.43 10.03
C LEU A 263 43.10 23.35 10.11
N VAL A 264 42.92 22.23 9.40
CA VAL A 264 43.90 21.13 9.36
C VAL A 264 45.10 21.47 8.47
N LEU A 265 44.91 22.30 7.45
CA LEU A 265 46.00 22.80 6.58
C LEU A 265 46.77 23.97 7.20
N ALA A 266 46.18 24.72 8.14
CA ALA A 266 46.84 25.81 8.87
C ALA A 266 47.62 25.36 10.13
N MET A 267 47.57 24.07 10.48
CA MET A 267 48.32 23.46 11.59
C MET A 267 49.47 22.54 11.12
N ARG A 268 49.93 22.72 9.89
CA ARG A 268 51.19 22.17 9.35
C ARG A 268 52.07 23.31 8.85
#